data_AF-Q17812-F1
#
_entry.id   AF-Q17812-F1
#
_cell.length_a   1.000
_cell.length_b   1.000
_cell.length_c   1.000
_cell.angle_alpha   90.00
_cell.angle_beta   90.00
_cell.angle_gamma   90.00
#
_symmetry.space_group_name_H-M   'P 1'
#
loop_
_entity.id
_entity.type
_entity.pdbx_description
1 polymer ?
#
loop_
_entity_poly.entity_id
_entity_poly.type
_entity_poly.pdbx_seq_one_letter_code
_entity_poly.pdbx_strand_id
1 'polypeptide(L)'
;MAPTTRQSITQKKYCELEKRNHVIDKKKKVIVKTALFTLMEKYPCFWQHNVRGSLDQWILVRAEVYEQTGEVVPERELREMFTMAKKFLKTKIMKSIRNSIDHDTMEAQLRQWKFFPFIGYYYKSLAKFESTMRKKQAENGLVSAALMEDDTLGEDTEEDISSEEDDDIVVVDEIIRVQSPRSCIQNVKPQQSASSPPAVRQSAIVTPSASENNRTSNAASNGQCSQLRNHTKICIEYHFSN
;
A
#
# COMPACT_ATOMS: atom_id res chain seq x y z
N MET A 1 -0.04 21.75 -18.47
CA MET A 1 0.78 21.73 -17.23
C MET A 1 0.55 23.05 -16.52
N ALA A 2 -0.19 23.04 -15.41
CA ALA A 2 -0.43 24.26 -14.63
C ALA A 2 0.75 24.50 -13.69
N PRO A 3 1.23 25.76 -13.52
CA PRO A 3 2.26 26.07 -12.56
C PRO A 3 1.69 25.94 -11.15
N THR A 4 2.17 24.98 -10.37
CA THR A 4 1.86 24.88 -8.95
C THR A 4 2.53 26.06 -8.25
N THR A 5 1.75 27.08 -7.89
CA THR A 5 2.20 28.16 -7.01
C THR A 5 2.56 27.54 -5.67
N ARG A 6 3.86 27.30 -5.43
CA ARG A 6 4.37 26.85 -4.14
C ARG A 6 4.01 27.90 -3.09
N GLN A 7 3.06 27.57 -2.22
CA GLN A 7 2.69 28.43 -1.11
C GLN A 7 3.63 28.14 0.05
N SER A 8 4.60 29.03 0.28
CA SER A 8 5.42 28.97 1.49
C SER A 8 4.67 29.63 2.65
N ILE A 9 4.67 28.98 3.82
CA ILE A 9 4.04 29.47 5.04
C ILE A 9 4.99 29.27 6.22
N THR A 10 5.01 30.21 7.15
CA THR A 10 5.72 30.03 8.43
C THR A 10 4.93 29.08 9.33
N GLN A 11 5.60 28.29 10.15
CA GLN A 11 4.94 27.36 11.09
C GLN A 11 3.93 28.10 11.98
N LYS A 12 4.27 29.29 12.46
CA LYS A 12 3.37 30.15 13.24
C LYS A 12 2.09 30.46 12.49
N LYS A 13 2.19 30.87 11.21
CA LYS A 13 1.02 31.19 10.38
C LYS A 13 0.20 29.93 10.05
N TYR A 14 0.84 28.78 9.88
CA TYR A 14 0.12 27.50 9.72
C TYR A 14 -0.72 27.18 10.96
N CYS A 15 -0.13 27.26 12.16
CA CYS A 15 -0.84 27.06 13.42
C CYS A 15 -1.98 28.07 13.63
N GLU A 16 -1.83 29.31 13.16
CA GLU A 16 -2.90 30.31 13.19
C GLU A 16 -4.07 29.96 12.25
N LEU A 17 -3.78 29.38 11.08
CA LEU A 17 -4.80 28.92 10.15
C LEU A 17 -5.50 27.65 10.65
N GLU A 18 -4.77 26.72 11.26
CA GLU A 18 -5.30 25.45 11.79
C GLU A 18 -6.35 25.67 12.88
N LYS A 19 -6.20 26.73 13.69
CA LYS A 19 -7.18 27.13 14.72
C LYS A 19 -8.54 27.55 14.14
N ARG A 20 -8.62 27.89 12.85
CA ARG A 20 -9.89 28.20 12.20
C ARG A 20 -10.47 26.89 11.67
N ASN A 21 -11.22 26.17 12.50
CA ASN A 21 -11.90 24.89 12.19
C ASN A 21 -12.16 24.71 10.67
N HIS A 22 -11.24 24.03 9.99
CA HIS A 22 -11.30 23.86 8.54
C HIS A 22 -11.85 22.46 8.24
N VAL A 23 -13.06 22.41 7.71
CA VAL A 23 -13.60 21.17 7.13
C VAL A 23 -13.10 21.09 5.71
N ILE A 24 -12.26 20.09 5.43
CA ILE A 24 -11.76 19.82 4.08
C ILE A 24 -12.90 19.21 3.25
N ASP A 25 -13.26 19.87 2.15
CA ASP A 25 -14.23 19.33 1.18
C ASP A 25 -13.77 17.96 0.64
N LYS A 26 -14.70 17.03 0.37
CA LYS A 26 -14.45 15.68 -0.20
C LYS A 26 -13.49 15.75 -1.40
N LYS A 27 -13.68 16.72 -2.31
CA LYS A 27 -12.80 16.90 -3.49
C LYS A 27 -11.37 17.27 -3.11
N LYS A 28 -11.21 18.15 -2.13
CA LYS A 28 -9.90 18.57 -1.61
C LYS A 28 -9.22 17.44 -0.85
N LYS A 29 -9.99 16.61 -0.13
CA LYS A 29 -9.48 15.43 0.60
C LYS A 29 -8.73 14.46 -0.30
N VAL A 30 -9.20 14.26 -1.55
CA VAL A 30 -8.49 13.42 -2.54
C VAL A 30 -7.14 14.04 -2.93
N ILE A 31 -7.08 15.35 -3.12
CA ILE A 31 -5.86 16.10 -3.44
C ILE A 31 -4.87 15.99 -2.27
N VAL A 32 -5.34 16.21 -1.04
CA VAL A 32 -4.56 16.04 0.20
C VAL A 32 -4.04 14.62 0.35
N LYS A 33 -4.87 13.59 0.17
CA LYS A 33 -4.44 12.18 0.23
C LYS A 33 -3.35 11.88 -0.81
N THR A 34 -3.50 12.39 -2.03
CA THR A 34 -2.52 12.20 -3.11
C THR A 34 -1.18 12.85 -2.76
N ALA A 35 -1.22 14.10 -2.28
CA ALA A 35 -0.03 14.81 -1.83
C ALA A 35 0.64 14.09 -0.65
N LEU A 36 -0.14 13.68 0.35
CA LEU A 36 0.33 12.95 1.51
C LEU A 36 1.06 11.66 1.13
N PHE A 37 0.45 10.78 0.31
CA PHE A 37 1.09 9.51 -0.05
C PHE A 37 2.34 9.69 -0.91
N THR A 38 2.31 10.68 -1.82
CA THR A 38 3.49 11.05 -2.62
C THR A 38 4.63 11.56 -1.73
N LEU A 39 4.31 12.34 -0.69
CA LEU A 39 5.29 12.83 0.27
C LEU A 39 5.84 11.71 1.15
N MET A 40 4.99 10.82 1.62
CA MET A 40 5.38 9.73 2.53
C MET A 40 6.40 8.78 1.91
N GLU A 41 6.48 8.65 0.60
CA GLU A 41 7.55 7.90 -0.07
C GLU A 41 8.96 8.40 0.33
N LYS A 42 9.12 9.70 0.58
CA LYS A 42 10.38 10.31 1.03
C LYS A 42 10.71 10.06 2.51
N TYR A 43 9.77 9.51 3.26
CA TYR A 43 9.90 9.27 4.69
C TYR A 43 9.74 7.77 5.04
N PRO A 44 10.70 6.90 4.67
CA PRO A 44 10.68 5.46 4.95
C PRO A 44 10.34 5.09 6.40
N CYS A 45 10.73 5.92 7.36
CA CYS A 45 10.49 5.70 8.79
C CYS A 45 9.00 5.58 9.15
N PHE A 46 8.08 6.28 8.48
CA PHE A 46 6.63 6.18 8.77
C PHE A 46 6.02 4.86 8.31
N TRP A 47 6.65 4.17 7.36
CA TRP A 47 6.14 2.91 6.80
C TRP A 47 6.51 1.70 7.64
N GLN A 48 7.41 1.86 8.62
CA GLN A 48 7.82 0.78 9.51
C GLN A 48 6.68 0.41 10.46
N HIS A 49 6.62 -0.88 10.80
CA HIS A 49 5.67 -1.41 11.77
C HIS A 49 5.90 -0.75 13.14
N ASN A 50 4.83 -0.33 13.82
CA ASN A 50 4.86 0.30 15.15
C ASN A 50 5.62 1.63 15.28
N VAL A 51 6.09 2.25 14.19
CA VAL A 51 6.75 3.55 14.26
C VAL A 51 5.71 4.66 14.12
N ARG A 52 5.37 5.28 15.26
CA ARG A 52 4.70 6.58 15.29
C ARG A 52 5.77 7.62 15.03
N GLY A 53 5.87 8.14 13.80
CA GLY A 53 6.89 9.16 13.54
C GLY A 53 6.72 10.37 14.47
N SER A 54 7.84 11.02 14.74
CA SER A 54 7.95 12.09 15.74
C SER A 54 7.08 13.30 15.37
N LEU A 55 6.72 14.09 16.38
CA LEU A 55 5.97 15.34 16.18
C LEU A 55 6.66 16.25 15.15
N ASP A 56 7.98 16.39 15.25
CA ASP A 56 8.79 17.21 14.33
C ASP A 56 8.69 16.75 12.88
N GLN A 57 8.70 15.43 12.65
CA GLN A 57 8.53 14.89 11.29
C GLN A 57 7.12 15.16 10.76
N TRP A 58 6.09 15.05 11.60
CA TRP A 58 4.73 15.39 11.18
C TRP A 58 4.52 16.88 10.94
N ILE A 59 5.24 17.75 11.65
CA ILE A 59 5.25 19.19 11.36
C ILE A 59 5.82 19.44 9.96
N LEU A 60 6.93 18.79 9.60
CA LEU A 60 7.51 18.89 8.25
C LEU A 60 6.54 18.38 7.18
N VAL A 61 5.93 17.21 7.40
CA VAL A 61 4.91 16.66 6.49
C VAL A 61 3.75 17.62 6.32
N ARG A 62 3.22 18.21 7.41
CA ARG A 62 2.12 19.19 7.35
C ARG A 62 2.46 20.40 6.50
N ALA A 63 3.65 20.95 6.69
CA ALA A 63 4.13 22.09 5.92
C ALA A 63 4.28 21.74 4.42
N GLU A 64 4.82 20.56 4.09
CA GLU A 64 4.94 20.11 2.69
C GLU A 64 3.58 19.82 2.05
N VAL A 65 2.62 19.22 2.78
CA VAL A 65 1.25 19.02 2.29
C VAL A 65 0.60 20.36 1.96
N TYR A 66 0.77 21.37 2.83
CA TYR A 66 0.29 22.72 2.57
C TYR A 66 0.96 23.36 1.36
N GLU A 67 2.28 23.24 1.21
CA GLU A 67 2.99 23.80 0.05
C GLU A 67 2.47 23.21 -1.27
N GLN A 68 2.09 21.93 -1.28
CA GLN A 68 1.56 21.25 -2.46
C GLN A 68 0.08 21.52 -2.73
N THR A 69 -0.73 21.70 -1.69
CA THR A 69 -2.20 21.69 -1.82
C THR A 69 -2.86 23.03 -1.49
N GLY A 70 -2.19 23.89 -0.72
CA GLY A 70 -2.77 25.09 -0.11
C GLY A 70 -3.73 24.79 1.05
N GLU A 71 -3.92 23.53 1.41
CA GLU A 71 -4.87 23.11 2.45
C GLU A 71 -4.17 22.94 3.80
N VAL A 72 -4.77 23.50 4.84
CA VAL A 72 -4.32 23.34 6.22
C VAL A 72 -5.04 22.13 6.80
N VAL A 73 -4.27 21.11 7.19
CA VAL A 73 -4.79 19.80 7.57
C VAL A 73 -4.23 19.44 8.94
N PRO A 74 -5.10 19.18 9.93
CA PRO A 74 -4.64 18.79 11.25
C PRO A 74 -3.74 17.56 11.21
N GLU A 75 -2.72 17.52 12.07
CA GLU A 75 -1.79 16.39 12.15
C GLU A 75 -2.52 15.07 12.36
N ARG A 76 -3.52 15.09 13.25
CA ARG A 76 -4.37 13.94 13.54
C ARG A 76 -5.03 13.41 12.27
N GLU A 77 -5.59 14.28 11.43
CA GLU A 77 -6.25 13.87 10.20
C GLU A 77 -5.26 13.26 9.19
N LEU A 78 -4.05 13.82 9.05
CA LEU A 78 -3.02 13.23 8.19
C LEU A 78 -2.56 11.85 8.71
N ARG A 79 -2.39 11.70 10.03
CA ARG A 79 -2.06 10.42 10.68
C ARG A 79 -3.17 9.38 10.44
N GLU A 80 -4.43 9.78 10.58
CA GLU A 80 -5.59 8.94 10.30
C GLU A 80 -5.63 8.52 8.83
N MET A 81 -5.51 9.46 7.87
CA MET A 81 -5.47 9.15 6.44
C MET A 81 -4.37 8.14 6.09
N PHE A 82 -3.17 8.33 6.64
CA PHE A 82 -2.05 7.44 6.44
C PHE A 82 -2.28 6.04 7.05
N THR A 83 -2.79 5.99 8.28
CA THR A 83 -3.08 4.73 8.98
C THR A 83 -4.18 3.95 8.30
N MET A 84 -5.26 4.62 7.88
CA MET A 84 -6.36 4.01 7.13
C MET A 84 -5.88 3.43 5.80
N ALA A 85 -5.00 4.12 5.07
CA ALA A 85 -4.43 3.59 3.82
C ALA A 85 -3.61 2.31 4.05
N LYS A 86 -2.77 2.27 5.10
CA LYS A 86 -2.02 1.07 5.47
C LYS A 86 -2.95 -0.09 5.84
N LYS A 87 -3.97 0.18 6.65
CA LYS A 87 -4.98 -0.81 7.08
C LYS A 87 -5.79 -1.33 5.90
N PHE A 88 -6.22 -0.46 4.99
CA PHE A 88 -6.96 -0.83 3.79
C PHE A 88 -6.14 -1.76 2.90
N LEU A 89 -4.87 -1.44 2.64
CA LEU A 89 -3.99 -2.29 1.84
C LEU A 89 -3.81 -3.68 2.47
N LYS A 90 -3.45 -3.73 3.76
CA LYS A 90 -3.33 -5.01 4.50
C LYS A 90 -4.63 -5.82 4.42
N THR A 91 -5.78 -5.17 4.61
CA THR A 91 -7.10 -5.80 4.54
C THR A 91 -7.40 -6.38 3.16
N LYS A 92 -7.11 -5.64 2.08
CA LYS A 92 -7.28 -6.12 0.70
C LYS A 92 -6.42 -7.36 0.46
N ILE A 93 -5.14 -7.33 0.84
CA ILE A 93 -4.23 -8.50 0.73
C ILE A 93 -4.81 -9.71 1.48
N MET A 94 -5.22 -9.53 2.74
CA MET A 94 -5.79 -10.62 3.54
C MET A 94 -7.08 -11.19 2.94
N LYS A 95 -7.97 -10.33 2.42
CA LYS A 95 -9.20 -10.76 1.73
C LYS A 95 -8.88 -11.55 0.47
N SER A 96 -7.93 -11.09 -0.34
CA SER A 96 -7.49 -11.80 -1.56
C SER A 96 -6.88 -13.16 -1.23
N ILE A 97 -6.02 -13.23 -0.20
CA ILE A 97 -5.48 -14.50 0.29
C ILE A 97 -6.62 -15.40 0.73
N ARG A 98 -7.52 -14.97 1.63
CA ARG A 98 -8.67 -15.77 2.09
C ARG A 98 -9.52 -16.34 0.95
N ASN A 99 -9.69 -15.58 -0.14
CA ASN A 99 -10.44 -15.99 -1.32
C ASN A 99 -9.60 -16.81 -2.33
N SER A 100 -8.41 -17.25 -1.94
CA SER A 100 -7.46 -18.02 -2.75
C SER A 100 -7.07 -17.35 -4.07
N ILE A 101 -7.08 -16.02 -4.09
CA ILE A 101 -6.63 -15.22 -5.24
C ILE A 101 -5.10 -15.28 -5.29
N ASP A 102 -4.54 -15.61 -6.45
CA ASP A 102 -3.10 -15.64 -6.68
C ASP A 102 -2.47 -14.24 -6.58
N HIS A 103 -1.14 -14.18 -6.56
CA HIS A 103 -0.41 -12.92 -6.39
C HIS A 103 -0.66 -11.94 -7.54
N ASP A 104 -0.61 -12.42 -8.79
CA ASP A 104 -0.70 -11.57 -9.98
C ASP A 104 -2.11 -10.98 -10.12
N THR A 105 -3.14 -11.79 -9.87
CA THR A 105 -4.54 -11.32 -9.87
C THR A 105 -4.80 -10.33 -8.74
N MET A 106 -4.27 -10.59 -7.54
CA MET A 106 -4.39 -9.65 -6.40
C MET A 106 -3.70 -8.32 -6.71
N GLU A 107 -2.49 -8.34 -7.26
CA GLU A 107 -1.77 -7.12 -7.61
C GLU A 107 -2.51 -6.33 -8.70
N ALA A 108 -3.07 -7.01 -9.71
CA ALA A 108 -3.90 -6.38 -10.74
C ALA A 108 -5.13 -5.67 -10.13
N GLN A 109 -5.80 -6.30 -9.16
CA GLN A 109 -6.91 -5.67 -8.41
C GLN A 109 -6.45 -4.47 -7.59
N LEU A 110 -5.29 -4.58 -6.93
CA LEU A 110 -4.73 -3.48 -6.14
C LEU A 110 -4.37 -2.28 -7.04
N ARG A 111 -3.84 -2.51 -8.24
CA ARG A 111 -3.54 -1.44 -9.21
C ARG A 111 -4.75 -0.64 -9.67
N GLN A 112 -5.97 -1.17 -9.53
CA GLN A 112 -7.21 -0.42 -9.81
C GLN A 112 -7.51 0.61 -8.71
N TRP A 113 -6.95 0.45 -7.51
CA TRP A 113 -7.12 1.43 -6.46
C TRP A 113 -6.31 2.69 -6.77
N LYS A 114 -7.00 3.83 -6.90
CA LYS A 114 -6.44 5.15 -7.25
C LYS A 114 -5.17 5.53 -6.49
N PHE A 115 -5.07 5.13 -5.21
CA PHE A 115 -3.92 5.48 -4.37
C PHE A 115 -2.79 4.43 -4.38
N PHE A 116 -3.01 3.26 -4.97
CA PHE A 116 -2.03 2.17 -4.99
C PHE A 116 -0.65 2.57 -5.56
N PRO A 117 -0.55 3.35 -6.66
CA PRO A 117 0.75 3.79 -7.18
C PRO A 117 1.60 4.55 -6.14
N PHE A 118 0.98 5.33 -5.25
CA PHE A 118 1.68 6.15 -4.26
C PHE A 118 2.08 5.39 -3.00
N ILE A 119 1.54 4.18 -2.79
CA ILE A 119 1.85 3.33 -1.64
C ILE A 119 2.59 2.04 -2.05
N GLY A 120 3.02 1.94 -3.32
CA GLY A 120 3.69 0.76 -3.85
C GLY A 120 4.96 0.41 -3.09
N TYR A 121 5.65 1.39 -2.51
CA TYR A 121 6.77 1.19 -1.60
C TYR A 121 6.38 0.33 -0.38
N TYR A 122 5.27 0.67 0.28
CA TYR A 122 4.76 -0.08 1.42
C TYR A 122 4.21 -1.44 1.03
N TYR A 123 3.57 -1.56 -0.14
CA TYR A 123 3.18 -2.86 -0.68
C TYR A 123 4.38 -3.82 -0.77
N LYS A 124 5.52 -3.35 -1.29
CA LYS A 124 6.75 -4.16 -1.36
C LYS A 124 7.25 -4.57 0.03
N SER A 125 7.11 -3.73 1.05
CA SER A 125 7.52 -4.09 2.43
C SER A 125 6.62 -5.17 3.05
N LEU A 126 5.41 -5.38 2.51
CA LEU A 126 4.48 -6.42 2.94
C LEU A 126 4.76 -7.80 2.32
N ALA A 127 5.78 -7.98 1.48
CA ALA A 127 6.07 -9.28 0.86
C ALA A 127 6.24 -10.44 1.88
N LYS A 128 6.94 -10.18 2.99
CA LYS A 128 7.09 -11.17 4.08
C LYS A 128 5.77 -11.46 4.79
N PHE A 129 4.94 -10.43 4.97
CA PHE A 129 3.60 -10.57 5.55
C PHE A 129 2.72 -11.43 4.63
N GLU A 130 2.64 -11.12 3.34
CA GLU A 130 1.88 -11.88 2.36
C GLU A 130 2.31 -13.35 2.32
N SER A 131 3.61 -13.63 2.21
CA SER A 131 4.15 -14.99 2.19
C SER A 131 3.76 -15.79 3.46
N THR A 132 3.86 -15.15 4.63
CA THR A 132 3.46 -15.76 5.91
C THR A 132 1.96 -16.10 5.91
N MET A 133 1.13 -15.20 5.41
CA MET A 133 -0.32 -15.37 5.38
C MET A 133 -0.76 -16.46 4.39
N ARG A 134 -0.14 -16.52 3.21
CA ARG A 134 -0.39 -17.60 2.23
C ARG A 134 0.03 -18.96 2.77
N LYS A 135 1.18 -19.04 3.46
CA LYS A 135 1.62 -20.27 4.12
C LYS A 135 0.61 -20.73 5.18
N LYS A 136 0.15 -19.82 6.06
CA LYS A 136 -0.88 -20.12 7.07
C LYS A 136 -2.19 -20.60 6.45
N GLN A 137 -2.59 -20.03 5.31
CA GLN A 137 -3.78 -20.48 4.59
C GLN A 137 -3.63 -21.91 4.07
N ALA A 138 -2.47 -22.26 3.51
CA ALA A 138 -2.19 -23.60 3.01
C ALA A 138 -2.15 -24.65 4.13
N GLU A 139 -1.67 -24.27 5.32
CA GLU A 139 -1.58 -25.17 6.49
C GLU A 139 -2.93 -25.35 7.20
N ASN A 140 -3.68 -24.26 7.43
CA ASN A 140 -4.83 -24.27 8.34
C ASN A 140 -6.19 -24.05 7.66
N GLY A 141 -6.23 -23.82 6.34
CA GLY A 141 -7.47 -23.55 5.58
C GLY A 141 -8.23 -22.27 5.96
N LEU A 142 -7.87 -21.60 7.06
CA LEU A 142 -8.55 -20.43 7.57
C LEU A 142 -7.55 -19.32 7.95
N VAL A 143 -7.57 -18.23 7.19
CA VAL A 143 -6.95 -16.97 7.62
C VAL A 143 -7.97 -16.24 8.50
N SER A 144 -7.91 -16.49 9.81
CA SER A 144 -8.84 -15.86 10.76
C SER A 144 -8.70 -14.34 10.72
N ALA A 145 -9.83 -13.64 10.84
CA ALA A 145 -9.86 -12.18 10.93
C ALA A 145 -9.12 -11.65 12.18
N ALA A 146 -8.87 -12.52 13.17
CA ALA A 146 -8.09 -12.20 14.36
C ALA A 146 -6.64 -11.79 14.07
N LEU A 147 -6.12 -12.04 12.87
CA LEU A 147 -4.82 -11.47 12.46
C LEU A 147 -4.87 -9.96 12.15
N MET A 148 -6.05 -9.33 12.29
CA MET A 148 -6.21 -7.87 12.34
C MET A 148 -6.07 -7.30 13.77
N GLU A 149 -5.90 -8.14 14.79
CA GLU A 149 -5.67 -7.65 16.14
C GLU A 149 -4.28 -7.04 16.25
N ASP A 150 -4.28 -5.77 16.62
CA ASP A 150 -3.15 -5.00 17.16
C ASP A 150 -2.19 -4.28 16.18
N ASP A 151 -2.74 -3.34 15.40
CA ASP A 151 -2.01 -2.12 14.96
C ASP A 151 -2.64 -0.84 15.56
N THR A 152 -3.63 -0.99 16.46
CA THR A 152 -4.44 0.08 17.06
C THR A 152 -4.33 0.14 18.58
N LEU A 153 -3.31 -0.46 19.21
CA LEU A 153 -3.07 -0.24 20.64
C LEU A 153 -2.39 1.11 20.91
N GLY A 154 -3.01 1.84 21.82
CA GLY A 154 -2.55 3.11 22.38
C GLY A 154 -3.53 4.26 22.09
N GLU A 155 -4.75 4.13 22.63
CA GLU A 155 -5.30 5.01 23.69
C GLU A 155 -5.63 6.47 23.32
N ASP A 156 -6.83 6.90 23.74
CA ASP A 156 -7.49 8.19 23.56
C ASP A 156 -7.98 8.56 22.15
N THR A 157 -9.11 7.99 21.73
CA THR A 157 -10.01 8.72 20.84
C THR A 157 -11.45 8.39 21.17
N GLU A 158 -12.07 9.30 21.93
CA GLU A 158 -13.51 9.38 22.16
C GLU A 158 -14.28 9.24 20.84
N GLU A 159 -15.37 8.50 20.95
CA GLU A 159 -16.25 8.02 19.89
C GLU A 159 -16.87 9.15 19.07
N ASP A 160 -16.55 9.22 17.76
CA ASP A 160 -17.45 9.72 16.71
C ASP A 160 -16.83 9.45 15.31
N ILE A 161 -16.76 8.18 14.91
CA ILE A 161 -16.43 7.81 13.53
C ILE A 161 -17.73 7.39 12.86
N SER A 162 -18.42 8.38 12.28
CA SER A 162 -19.41 8.15 11.23
C SER A 162 -18.73 7.45 10.06
N SER A 163 -18.98 6.15 9.94
CA SER A 163 -18.49 5.28 8.87
C SER A 163 -19.29 5.52 7.59
N GLU A 164 -19.02 6.61 6.88
CA GLU A 164 -19.37 6.77 5.46
C GLU A 164 -18.11 6.66 4.61
N GLU A 165 -17.51 5.46 4.55
CA GLU A 165 -16.51 5.10 3.54
C GLU A 165 -17.16 4.28 2.41
N ASP A 166 -18.20 4.84 1.78
CA ASP A 166 -18.84 4.32 0.56
C ASP A 166 -18.75 5.38 -0.55
N ASP A 167 -17.55 5.79 -0.96
CA ASP A 167 -17.38 6.68 -2.14
C ASP A 167 -15.91 6.62 -2.60
N ASP A 168 -15.58 5.66 -3.49
CA ASP A 168 -14.47 5.69 -4.49
C ASP A 168 -14.06 4.28 -4.97
N ILE A 169 -14.78 3.22 -4.59
CA ILE A 169 -14.82 2.02 -5.44
C ILE A 169 -15.73 2.35 -6.62
N VAL A 170 -15.14 2.79 -7.73
CA VAL A 170 -15.73 2.53 -9.03
C VAL A 170 -15.75 1.01 -9.15
N VAL A 171 -16.88 0.40 -8.82
CA VAL A 171 -17.11 -0.99 -9.19
C VAL A 171 -17.18 -0.94 -10.72
N VAL A 172 -16.05 -1.20 -11.37
CA VAL A 172 -16.07 -1.65 -12.76
C VAL A 172 -16.57 -3.10 -12.69
N ASP A 173 -17.86 -3.23 -12.42
CA ASP A 173 -18.60 -4.50 -12.52
C ASP A 173 -18.93 -4.70 -14.00
N GLU A 174 -17.92 -4.74 -14.85
CA GLU A 174 -18.08 -5.12 -16.24
C GLU A 174 -16.71 -5.47 -16.81
N ILE A 175 -16.63 -6.53 -17.62
CA ILE A 175 -15.45 -6.99 -18.36
C ILE A 175 -14.54 -8.00 -17.62
N ILE A 176 -15.13 -9.03 -17.00
CA ILE A 176 -14.69 -10.42 -17.27
C ILE A 176 -15.95 -11.26 -17.52
N ARG A 177 -16.65 -10.98 -18.62
CA ARG A 177 -17.35 -12.06 -19.32
C ARG A 177 -16.26 -12.96 -19.87
N VAL A 178 -15.98 -14.02 -19.12
CA VAL A 178 -15.34 -15.24 -19.61
C VAL A 178 -15.92 -15.50 -21.00
N GLN A 179 -15.06 -15.41 -22.00
CA GLN A 179 -15.34 -15.90 -23.34
C GLN A 179 -15.60 -17.41 -23.20
N SER A 180 -16.86 -17.75 -22.95
CA SER A 180 -17.36 -19.09 -23.17
C SER A 180 -17.28 -19.33 -24.68
N PRO A 181 -16.54 -20.35 -25.15
CA PRO A 181 -16.42 -20.63 -26.56
C PRO A 181 -17.79 -20.95 -27.13
N ARG A 182 -18.15 -20.23 -28.20
CA ARG A 182 -19.32 -20.43 -29.04
C ARG A 182 -19.69 -21.91 -29.19
N SER A 183 -20.79 -22.30 -28.56
CA SER A 183 -21.54 -23.50 -28.89
C SER A 183 -22.30 -23.25 -30.20
N CYS A 184 -21.65 -23.46 -31.33
CA CYS A 184 -22.30 -23.62 -32.63
C CYS A 184 -21.79 -24.92 -33.26
N ILE A 185 -22.17 -26.05 -32.66
CA ILE A 185 -21.97 -27.37 -33.25
C ILE A 185 -23.15 -27.59 -34.22
N GLN A 186 -22.93 -27.28 -35.49
CA GLN A 186 -23.76 -27.78 -36.59
C GLN A 186 -22.95 -28.81 -37.38
N ASN A 187 -23.16 -30.07 -37.01
CA ASN A 187 -23.43 -31.20 -37.89
C ASN A 187 -22.82 -31.16 -39.31
N VAL A 188 -21.62 -31.73 -39.48
CA VAL A 188 -21.17 -32.25 -40.79
C VAL A 188 -20.50 -33.62 -40.59
N LYS A 189 -20.97 -34.58 -41.37
CA LYS A 189 -20.76 -36.05 -41.34
C LYS A 189 -19.39 -36.44 -41.95
N PRO A 190 -18.82 -37.63 -41.63
CA PRO A 190 -17.39 -37.90 -41.70
C PRO A 190 -16.96 -38.62 -42.99
N GLN A 191 -15.68 -38.51 -43.34
CA GLN A 191 -15.04 -39.43 -44.27
C GLN A 191 -13.59 -39.73 -43.87
N GLN A 192 -13.34 -41.03 -43.71
CA GLN A 192 -12.11 -41.69 -43.30
C GLN A 192 -11.05 -41.64 -44.40
N SER A 193 -9.76 -41.52 -44.06
CA SER A 193 -8.71 -42.44 -44.55
C SER A 193 -7.42 -42.33 -43.70
N ALA A 194 -6.78 -43.48 -43.54
CA ALA A 194 -5.66 -43.79 -42.65
C ALA A 194 -4.30 -43.21 -43.05
N SER A 195 -3.37 -43.09 -42.09
CA SER A 195 -2.10 -43.84 -42.09
C SER A 195 -1.20 -43.46 -40.90
N SER A 196 -0.35 -44.42 -40.52
CA SER A 196 0.22 -44.72 -39.21
C SER A 196 1.45 -43.89 -38.77
N PRO A 197 1.86 -43.98 -37.48
CA PRO A 197 3.07 -43.35 -36.91
C PRO A 197 4.29 -44.30 -36.91
N PRO A 198 5.48 -43.80 -36.55
CA PRO A 198 6.23 -44.50 -35.50
C PRO A 198 6.99 -43.61 -34.51
N ALA A 199 7.26 -44.23 -33.36
CA ALA A 199 8.05 -43.80 -32.21
C ALA A 199 9.52 -43.47 -32.53
N VAL A 200 10.23 -42.80 -31.60
CA VAL A 200 11.61 -43.13 -31.20
C VAL A 200 12.11 -42.28 -30.01
N ARG A 201 12.47 -43.02 -28.94
CA ARG A 201 13.61 -42.96 -28.01
C ARG A 201 13.86 -41.83 -26.99
N GLN A 202 14.16 -42.38 -25.80
CA GLN A 202 14.70 -41.86 -24.54
C GLN A 202 16.21 -41.58 -24.61
N SER A 203 16.71 -40.67 -23.75
CA SER A 203 18.06 -40.68 -23.10
C SER A 203 18.07 -39.59 -22.01
N ALA A 204 18.15 -39.95 -20.72
CA ALA A 204 19.34 -40.04 -19.86
C ALA A 204 19.69 -38.69 -19.17
N ILE A 205 19.41 -38.58 -17.85
CA ILE A 205 20.37 -38.62 -16.71
C ILE A 205 21.28 -37.37 -16.65
N VAL A 206 21.22 -36.60 -15.56
CA VAL A 206 22.36 -36.20 -14.69
C VAL A 206 21.82 -35.47 -13.43
N THR A 207 22.06 -36.05 -12.26
CA THR A 207 21.96 -35.47 -10.90
C THR A 207 23.19 -34.62 -10.56
N PRO A 208 23.06 -33.54 -9.77
CA PRO A 208 24.18 -33.03 -8.98
C PRO A 208 24.07 -33.40 -7.49
N SER A 209 25.25 -33.67 -6.95
CA SER A 209 25.56 -34.19 -5.62
C SER A 209 25.91 -33.07 -4.64
N ALA A 210 25.40 -33.22 -3.42
CA ALA A 210 26.00 -32.99 -2.11
C ALA A 210 26.81 -31.72 -1.74
N SER A 211 26.53 -31.32 -0.49
CA SER A 211 27.44 -30.75 0.52
C SER A 211 27.73 -29.25 0.38
N GLU A 212 27.94 -28.46 1.42
CA GLU A 212 27.78 -28.56 2.87
C GLU A 212 28.14 -27.16 3.40
N ASN A 213 27.62 -26.80 4.57
CA ASN A 213 28.26 -25.93 5.56
C ASN A 213 28.49 -24.45 5.17
N ASN A 214 27.75 -23.54 5.81
CA ASN A 214 28.36 -22.75 6.90
C ASN A 214 27.36 -21.90 7.69
N ARG A 215 27.75 -21.75 8.95
CA ARG A 215 27.03 -21.38 10.16
C ARG A 215 27.72 -20.13 10.70
N THR A 216 27.02 -19.00 10.85
CA THR A 216 27.41 -17.86 11.73
C THR A 216 26.30 -16.80 11.64
N SER A 217 25.44 -16.65 12.66
CA SER A 217 25.62 -15.83 13.88
C SER A 217 25.17 -14.37 13.71
N ASN A 218 23.99 -14.09 14.26
CA ASN A 218 23.60 -12.95 15.09
C ASN A 218 24.34 -11.61 14.92
N ALA A 219 23.61 -10.58 14.51
CA ALA A 219 23.74 -9.24 15.08
C ALA A 219 22.43 -8.46 14.86
N ALA A 220 21.63 -8.38 15.92
CA ALA A 220 20.55 -7.40 16.03
C ALA A 220 21.20 -6.01 16.17
N SER A 221 20.88 -5.10 15.26
CA SER A 221 21.28 -3.69 15.34
C SER A 221 20.03 -2.83 15.17
N ASN A 222 19.69 -2.13 16.24
CA ASN A 222 18.71 -1.05 16.28
C ASN A 222 19.21 0.09 15.39
N GLY A 223 18.75 0.12 14.14
CA GLY A 223 19.06 1.18 13.19
C GLY A 223 18.25 2.44 13.47
N GLN A 224 18.84 3.38 14.22
CA GLN A 224 18.38 4.77 14.26
C GLN A 224 18.42 5.35 12.84
N CYS A 225 17.25 5.76 12.34
CA CYS A 225 17.05 6.34 11.01
C CYS A 225 17.74 7.72 10.92
N SER A 226 19.02 7.72 10.54
CA SER A 226 19.87 8.91 10.45
C SER A 226 20.28 9.14 8.99
N GLN A 227 19.31 9.31 8.08
CA GLN A 227 19.58 9.62 6.67
C GLN A 227 18.58 10.63 6.11
N LEU A 228 18.70 11.89 6.53
CA LEU A 228 18.25 13.05 5.75
C LEU A 228 19.27 14.19 5.96
N ARG A 229 20.41 14.07 5.28
CA ARG A 229 21.27 15.22 4.94
C ARG A 229 21.43 15.21 3.44
N ASN A 230 20.88 16.23 2.78
CA ASN A 230 21.37 16.93 1.58
C ASN A 230 20.20 17.36 0.67
N HIS A 231 20.17 18.66 0.38
CA HIS A 231 19.36 19.36 -0.63
C HIS A 231 17.86 19.61 -0.34
N THR A 232 17.58 20.64 0.46
CA THR A 232 16.90 21.88 0.03
C THR A 232 16.99 22.87 1.20
N LYS A 233 17.54 24.08 0.98
CA LYS A 233 17.50 25.17 1.98
C LYS A 233 16.03 25.57 2.17
N ILE A 234 15.34 24.91 3.11
CA ILE A 234 14.10 25.43 3.68
C ILE A 234 14.54 26.29 4.86
N CYS A 235 14.46 27.62 4.70
CA CYS A 235 14.61 28.54 5.81
C CYS A 235 13.41 28.37 6.75
N ILE A 236 13.50 27.42 7.67
CA ILE A 236 12.64 27.38 8.86
C ILE A 236 13.36 28.25 9.90
N GLU A 237 13.02 29.53 9.97
CA GLU A 237 13.44 30.38 11.08
C GLU A 237 12.72 29.91 12.36
N TYR A 238 13.43 29.16 13.19
CA TYR A 238 13.01 28.83 14.54
C TYR A 238 13.29 30.01 15.46
N HIS A 239 12.30 30.89 15.65
CA HIS A 239 12.32 31.84 16.76
C HIS A 239 11.65 31.19 17.97
N PHE A 240 12.45 30.57 18.85
CA PHE A 240 12.06 30.30 20.24
C PHE A 240 12.19 31.62 21.01
N SER A 241 11.07 32.15 21.51
CA SER A 241 11.05 33.14 22.59
C SER A 241 10.45 32.45 23.81
N ASN A 242 11.19 32.50 24.92
CA ASN A 242 10.71 32.16 26.26
C ASN A 242 9.55 33.06 26.69
#